data_AF-A0AB35M3U6-F1
#
_entry.id   AF-A0AB35M3U6-F1
#
_cell.length_a   1.000
_cell.length_b   1.000
_cell.length_c   1.000
_cell.angle_alpha   90.00
_cell.angle_beta   90.00
_cell.angle_gamma   90.00
#
_symmetry.space_group_name_H-M   'P 1'
#
loop_
_entity.id
_entity.type
_entity.pdbx_description
1 polymer ?
#
loop_
_entity_poly.entity_id
_entity_poly.type
_entity_poly.pdbx_seq_one_letter_code
_entity_poly.pdbx_strand_id
1 'polypeptide(L)'
;MESLYTSLLVPIAPSLITLLVTIWGWRVVSRNNQRSKDCDIHNKRIEIAQKSIDEITLLAKQYYSLKGSNPEAKILEPRITSSLKKLSMYVALICENIEKNNEKYDIALNVLAFKKAISGGDFGTHSRLEISLSNQLYNDITDTSHELIFNLERLIKV
;
A
#
# COMPACT_ATOMS: atom_id res chain seq x y z
N MET A 1 49.14 -41.35 -28.27
CA MET A 1 48.42 -41.72 -27.04
C MET A 1 47.40 -40.63 -26.78
N GLU A 2 46.17 -40.80 -27.28
CA GLU A 2 45.07 -39.93 -26.85
C GLU A 2 44.87 -40.18 -25.37
N SER A 3 44.88 -39.09 -24.59
CA SER A 3 44.80 -39.20 -23.14
C SER A 3 43.42 -39.75 -22.77
N LEU A 4 43.38 -40.67 -21.80
CA LEU A 4 42.13 -41.22 -21.25
C LEU A 4 41.14 -40.12 -20.82
N TYR A 5 41.63 -38.91 -20.53
CA TYR A 5 40.80 -37.75 -20.20
C TYR A 5 40.00 -37.22 -21.40
N THR A 6 40.57 -37.23 -22.61
CA THR A 6 39.90 -36.76 -23.83
C THR A 6 38.82 -37.73 -24.33
N SER A 7 38.96 -39.04 -24.09
CA SER A 7 37.94 -40.03 -24.49
C SER A 7 36.72 -40.07 -23.57
N LEU A 8 36.88 -39.76 -22.27
CA LEU A 8 35.81 -39.89 -21.28
C LEU A 8 35.00 -38.60 -21.08
N LEU A 9 35.64 -37.42 -21.19
CA LEU A 9 34.99 -36.13 -20.93
C LEU A 9 34.19 -35.59 -22.12
N VAL A 10 34.59 -35.91 -23.35
CA VAL A 10 33.93 -35.42 -24.58
C VAL A 10 32.45 -35.86 -24.69
N PRO A 11 32.05 -37.11 -24.37
CA PRO A 11 30.64 -37.51 -24.45
C PRO A 11 29.79 -37.08 -23.24
N ILE A 12 30.41 -36.71 -22.10
CA ILE A 12 29.70 -36.35 -20.85
C ILE A 12 29.56 -34.82 -20.69
N ALA A 13 30.42 -34.03 -21.34
CA ALA A 13 30.33 -32.57 -21.33
C ALA A 13 28.96 -32.02 -21.82
N PRO A 14 28.34 -32.54 -22.91
CA PRO A 14 27.05 -32.04 -23.38
C PRO A 14 25.92 -32.26 -22.38
N SER A 15 25.90 -33.39 -21.67
CA SER A 15 24.86 -33.71 -20.69
C SER A 15 25.00 -32.90 -19.40
N LEU A 16 26.23 -32.64 -18.95
CA LEU A 16 26.50 -31.73 -17.82
C LEU A 16 26.13 -30.27 -18.15
N ILE A 17 26.46 -29.79 -19.34
CA ILE A 17 26.06 -28.45 -19.80
C ILE A 17 24.53 -28.34 -19.86
N THR A 18 23.87 -29.34 -20.43
CA THR A 18 22.39 -29.38 -20.51
C THR A 18 21.76 -29.38 -19.12
N LEU A 19 22.30 -30.14 -18.17
CA LEU A 19 21.83 -30.17 -16.79
C LEU A 19 22.01 -28.80 -16.10
N LEU A 20 23.16 -28.15 -16.26
CA LEU A 20 23.41 -26.82 -15.70
C LEU A 20 22.49 -25.75 -16.30
N VAL A 21 22.29 -25.77 -17.62
CA VAL A 21 21.36 -24.86 -18.32
C VAL A 21 19.92 -25.12 -17.87
N THR A 22 19.54 -26.37 -17.66
CA THR A 22 18.20 -26.74 -17.17
C THR A 22 18.00 -26.20 -15.75
N ILE A 23 18.94 -26.42 -14.83
CA ILE A 23 18.87 -25.89 -13.45
C ILE A 23 18.82 -24.36 -13.46
N TRP A 24 19.63 -23.70 -14.29
CA TRP A 24 19.60 -22.25 -14.45
C TRP A 24 18.26 -21.76 -15.03
N GLY A 25 17.74 -22.45 -16.05
CA GLY A 25 16.43 -22.16 -16.63
C GLY A 25 15.31 -22.24 -15.60
N TRP A 26 15.25 -23.34 -14.83
CA TRP A 26 14.29 -23.49 -13.74
C TRP A 26 14.45 -22.43 -12.65
N ARG A 27 15.70 -22.03 -12.33
CA ARG A 27 15.96 -20.96 -11.35
C ARG A 27 15.45 -19.60 -11.86
N VAL A 28 15.63 -19.30 -13.14
CA VAL A 28 15.10 -18.06 -13.76
C VAL A 28 13.57 -18.07 -13.76
N VAL A 29 12.94 -19.17 -14.18
CA VAL A 29 11.47 -19.31 -14.17
C VAL A 29 10.92 -19.20 -12.75
N SER A 30 11.56 -19.85 -11.77
CA SER A 30 11.16 -19.78 -10.36
C SER A 30 11.25 -18.36 -9.81
N ARG A 31 12.36 -17.63 -10.07
CA ARG A 31 12.52 -16.23 -9.66
C ARG A 31 11.50 -15.31 -10.32
N ASN A 32 11.19 -15.54 -11.59
CA ASN A 32 10.19 -14.74 -12.30
C ASN A 32 8.78 -14.94 -11.72
N ASN A 33 8.41 -16.20 -11.42
CA ASN A 33 7.12 -16.52 -10.79
C ASN A 33 7.02 -15.98 -9.35
N GLN A 34 8.13 -15.94 -8.61
CA GLN A 34 8.13 -15.31 -7.28
C GLN A 34 7.96 -13.79 -7.39
N ARG A 35 8.68 -13.14 -8.32
CA ARG A 35 8.58 -11.70 -8.57
C ARG A 35 7.16 -11.30 -8.98
N SER A 36 6.51 -12.06 -9.86
CA SER A 36 5.12 -11.77 -10.26
C SER A 36 4.17 -11.85 -9.06
N LYS A 37 4.29 -12.87 -8.20
CA LYS A 37 3.48 -12.98 -6.97
C LYS A 37 3.72 -11.82 -6.00
N ASP A 38 4.97 -11.41 -5.83
CA ASP A 38 5.31 -10.29 -4.95
C ASP A 38 4.75 -8.97 -5.49
N CYS A 39 4.76 -8.76 -6.82
CA CYS A 39 4.09 -7.65 -7.48
C CYS A 39 2.57 -7.70 -7.28
N ASP A 40 1.93 -8.86 -7.45
CA ASP A 40 0.49 -9.03 -7.26
C ASP A 40 0.06 -8.72 -5.81
N ILE A 41 0.80 -9.22 -4.83
CA ILE A 41 0.55 -8.95 -3.40
C ILE A 41 0.71 -7.46 -3.11
N HIS A 42 1.75 -6.82 -3.63
CA HIS A 42 2.00 -5.40 -3.47
C HIS A 42 0.86 -4.55 -4.04
N ASN A 43 0.47 -4.82 -5.29
CA ASN A 43 -0.63 -4.12 -5.96
C ASN A 43 -1.96 -4.31 -5.22
N LYS A 44 -2.22 -5.52 -4.72
CA LYS A 44 -3.41 -5.80 -3.90
C LYS A 44 -3.42 -5.02 -2.58
N ARG A 45 -2.26 -4.81 -1.95
CA ARG A 45 -2.16 -3.95 -0.76
C ARG A 45 -2.50 -2.51 -1.09
N ILE A 46 -2.03 -2.00 -2.23
CA ILE A 46 -2.38 -0.66 -2.72
C ILE A 46 -3.89 -0.54 -2.92
N GLU A 47 -4.52 -1.49 -3.63
CA GLU A 47 -5.97 -1.49 -3.85
C GLU A 47 -6.77 -1.47 -2.53
N ILE A 48 -6.35 -2.27 -1.54
CA ILE A 48 -6.99 -2.30 -0.22
C ILE A 48 -6.79 -0.97 0.53
N ALA A 49 -5.61 -0.35 0.42
CA ALA A 49 -5.34 0.95 1.01
C ALA A 49 -6.22 2.04 0.38
N GLN A 50 -6.37 2.06 -0.94
CA GLN A 50 -7.25 2.99 -1.67
C GLN A 50 -8.71 2.87 -1.20
N LYS A 51 -9.25 1.64 -1.18
CA LYS A 51 -10.60 1.40 -0.65
C LYS A 51 -10.78 1.85 0.79
N SER A 52 -9.75 1.67 1.63
CA SER A 52 -9.77 2.16 3.01
C SER A 52 -9.78 3.68 3.08
N ILE A 53 -9.06 4.37 2.20
CA ILE A 53 -9.04 5.85 2.14
C ILE A 53 -10.43 6.37 1.75
N ASP A 54 -11.07 5.78 0.75
CA ASP A 54 -12.42 6.15 0.33
C ASP A 54 -13.44 5.94 1.46
N GLU A 55 -13.38 4.79 2.14
CA GLU A 55 -14.25 4.49 3.28
C GLU A 55 -14.05 5.50 4.42
N ILE A 56 -12.80 5.78 4.80
CA ILE A 56 -12.48 6.75 5.85
C ILE A 56 -12.98 8.13 5.48
N THR A 57 -12.81 8.54 4.23
CA THR A 57 -13.28 9.83 3.71
C THR A 57 -14.80 9.95 3.84
N LEU A 58 -15.54 8.92 3.42
CA LEU A 58 -16.99 8.89 3.55
C LEU A 58 -17.44 8.95 5.02
N LEU A 59 -16.84 8.12 5.88
CA LEU A 59 -17.16 8.08 7.31
C LEU A 59 -16.84 9.41 8.01
N ALA A 60 -15.74 10.07 7.64
CA ALA A 60 -15.37 11.36 8.21
C ALA A 60 -16.35 12.46 7.80
N LYS A 61 -16.74 12.51 6.53
CA LYS A 61 -17.75 13.48 6.06
C LYS A 61 -19.09 13.29 6.77
N GLN A 62 -19.51 12.03 6.96
CA GLN A 62 -20.69 11.69 7.75
C GLN A 62 -20.53 12.13 9.21
N TYR A 63 -19.40 11.79 9.85
CA TYR A 63 -19.11 12.20 11.22
C TYR A 63 -19.23 13.72 11.40
N TYR A 64 -18.60 14.51 10.54
CA TYR A 64 -18.61 15.97 10.65
C TYR A 64 -19.97 16.61 10.35
N SER A 65 -20.84 15.93 9.58
CA SER A 65 -22.22 16.36 9.34
C SER A 65 -23.14 16.20 10.56
N LEU A 66 -22.71 15.45 11.57
CA LEU A 66 -23.44 15.22 12.81
C LEU A 66 -22.86 16.06 13.95
N LYS A 67 -23.67 16.38 14.96
CA LYS A 67 -23.20 16.98 16.22
C LYS A 67 -22.46 15.94 17.07
N GLY A 68 -21.48 16.38 17.86
CA GLY A 68 -20.70 15.51 18.76
C GLY A 68 -21.53 14.83 19.86
N SER A 69 -22.71 15.35 20.15
CA SER A 69 -23.67 14.73 21.07
C SER A 69 -24.51 13.61 20.44
N ASN A 70 -24.52 13.49 19.11
CA ASN A 70 -25.28 12.47 18.41
C ASN A 70 -24.69 11.07 18.69
N PRO A 71 -25.52 10.07 19.09
CA PRO A 71 -25.07 8.70 19.30
C PRO A 71 -24.32 8.08 18.10
N GLU A 72 -24.74 8.41 16.87
CA GLU A 72 -24.10 7.90 15.66
C GLU A 72 -22.67 8.47 15.49
N ALA A 73 -22.46 9.75 15.80
CA ALA A 73 -21.13 10.35 15.79
C ALA A 73 -20.18 9.65 16.78
N LYS A 74 -20.69 9.24 17.96
CA LYS A 74 -19.91 8.48 18.95
C LYS A 74 -19.50 7.08 18.48
N ILE A 75 -20.25 6.49 17.55
CA ILE A 75 -19.91 5.18 16.94
C ILE A 75 -18.93 5.38 15.78
N LEU A 76 -19.11 6.45 15.01
CA LEU A 76 -18.25 6.76 13.86
C LEU A 76 -16.82 7.11 14.27
N GLU A 77 -16.62 7.85 15.35
CA GLU A 77 -15.29 8.24 15.84
C GLU A 77 -14.32 7.05 16.07
N PRO A 78 -14.65 6.03 16.88
CA PRO A 78 -13.77 4.88 17.08
C PRO A 78 -13.61 4.06 15.78
N ARG A 79 -14.63 4.02 14.92
CA ARG A 79 -14.54 3.36 13.60
C ARG A 79 -13.55 4.04 12.68
N ILE A 80 -13.59 5.38 12.58
CA ILE A 80 -12.64 6.18 11.81
C ILE A 80 -11.22 5.97 12.38
N THR A 81 -11.07 6.06 13.70
CA THR A 81 -9.78 5.88 14.38
C THR A 81 -9.17 4.50 14.11
N SER A 82 -9.98 3.44 14.22
CA SER A 82 -9.56 2.07 13.91
C SER A 82 -9.15 1.91 12.44
N SER A 83 -9.94 2.50 11.53
CA SER A 83 -9.68 2.45 10.09
C SER A 83 -8.39 3.19 9.72
N LEU A 84 -8.11 4.36 10.31
CA LEU A 84 -6.86 5.09 10.15
C LEU A 84 -5.63 4.28 10.64
N LYS A 85 -5.77 3.54 11.75
CA LYS A 85 -4.71 2.63 12.23
C LYS A 85 -4.47 1.51 11.22
N LYS A 86 -5.53 0.89 10.71
CA LYS A 86 -5.45 -0.17 9.70
C LYS A 86 -4.82 0.32 8.40
N LEU A 87 -5.20 1.51 7.93
CA LEU A 87 -4.57 2.17 6.77
C LEU A 87 -3.06 2.36 6.99
N SER A 88 -2.67 2.82 8.19
CA SER A 88 -1.25 3.01 8.52
C SER A 88 -0.45 1.70 8.43
N MET A 89 -1.04 0.58 8.86
CA MET A 89 -0.44 -0.73 8.74
C MET A 89 -0.27 -1.15 7.27
N TYR A 90 -1.28 -0.94 6.42
CA TYR A 90 -1.16 -1.24 4.99
C TYR A 90 -0.09 -0.37 4.32
N VAL A 91 -0.05 0.92 4.63
CA VAL A 91 0.98 1.82 4.07
C VAL A 91 2.37 1.42 4.51
N ALA A 92 2.57 1.00 5.76
CA ALA A 92 3.86 0.48 6.23
C ALA A 92 4.31 -0.74 5.40
N LEU A 93 3.40 -1.69 5.16
CA LEU A 93 3.65 -2.88 4.35
C LEU A 93 3.89 -2.57 2.85
N ILE A 94 3.33 -1.48 2.33
CA ILE A 94 3.61 -0.99 0.97
C ILE A 94 5.02 -0.38 0.94
N CYS A 95 5.37 0.42 1.95
CA CYS A 95 6.67 1.09 2.04
C CYS A 95 7.85 0.13 2.22
N GLU A 96 7.64 -1.07 2.77
CA GLU A 96 8.65 -2.14 2.81
C GLU A 96 9.18 -2.51 1.41
N ASN A 97 8.31 -2.43 0.39
CA ASN A 97 8.61 -2.81 -0.99
C ASN A 97 9.16 -1.67 -1.86
N ILE A 98 9.37 -0.49 -1.27
CA ILE A 98 9.93 0.70 -1.93
C ILE A 98 11.43 0.75 -1.67
N GLU A 99 12.22 1.01 -2.71
CA GLU A 99 13.69 1.07 -2.59
C GLU A 99 14.17 2.46 -2.17
N LYS A 100 13.54 3.52 -2.68
CA LYS A 100 13.97 4.91 -2.45
C LYS A 100 13.36 5.46 -1.17
N ASN A 101 14.22 5.91 -0.26
CA ASN A 101 13.78 6.51 1.02
C ASN A 101 12.95 7.78 0.83
N ASN A 102 13.22 8.57 -0.23
CA ASN A 102 12.49 9.80 -0.53
C ASN A 102 11.01 9.48 -0.84
N GLU A 103 10.75 8.45 -1.65
CA GLU A 103 9.37 8.01 -1.97
C GLU A 103 8.64 7.53 -0.71
N LYS A 104 9.32 6.81 0.20
CA LYS A 104 8.73 6.41 1.50
C LYS A 104 8.36 7.62 2.35
N TYR A 105 9.25 8.61 2.40
CA TYR A 105 9.04 9.84 3.15
C TYR A 105 7.86 10.64 2.60
N ASP A 106 7.77 10.77 1.27
CA ASP A 106 6.65 11.46 0.60
C ASP A 106 5.31 10.80 0.92
N ILE A 107 5.22 9.47 0.87
CA ILE A 107 4.01 8.74 1.25
C ILE A 107 3.66 8.95 2.72
N ALA A 108 4.66 8.93 3.61
CA ALA A 108 4.44 9.16 5.03
C ALA A 108 3.90 10.57 5.31
N LEU A 109 4.40 11.58 4.59
CA LEU A 109 3.87 12.95 4.65
C LEU A 109 2.42 13.03 4.17
N ASN A 110 2.09 12.38 3.06
CA ASN A 110 0.73 12.32 2.53
C ASN A 110 -0.25 11.66 3.51
N VAL A 111 0.14 10.52 4.12
CA VAL A 111 -0.66 9.87 5.15
C VAL A 111 -0.85 10.77 6.37
N LEU A 112 0.19 11.51 6.77
CA LEU A 112 0.08 12.45 7.88
C LEU A 112 -0.86 13.62 7.55
N ALA A 113 -0.78 14.16 6.33
CA ALA A 113 -1.67 15.22 5.86
C ALA A 113 -3.14 14.74 5.87
N PHE A 114 -3.40 13.56 5.30
CA PHE A 114 -4.73 12.96 5.32
C PHE A 114 -5.25 12.74 6.74
N LYS A 115 -4.43 12.18 7.64
CA LYS A 115 -4.81 12.02 9.06
C LYS A 115 -5.16 13.34 9.71
N LYS A 116 -4.36 14.39 9.50
CA LYS A 116 -4.61 15.72 10.06
C LYS A 116 -5.90 16.33 9.52
N ALA A 117 -6.21 16.15 8.25
CA ALA A 117 -7.48 16.60 7.68
C ALA A 117 -8.68 15.86 8.32
N ILE A 118 -8.57 14.54 8.51
CA ILE A 118 -9.63 13.72 9.13
C ILE A 118 -9.80 13.99 10.63
N SER A 119 -8.70 14.25 11.35
CA SER A 119 -8.70 14.44 12.81
C SER A 119 -8.59 15.91 13.23
N GLY A 120 -8.88 16.85 12.33
CA GLY A 120 -8.73 18.28 12.58
C GLY A 120 -9.81 18.86 13.50
N GLY A 121 -9.48 20.02 14.11
CA GLY A 121 -10.41 20.81 14.93
C GLY A 121 -10.85 20.09 16.22
N ASP A 122 -12.16 19.99 16.42
CA ASP A 122 -12.79 19.38 17.60
C ASP A 122 -13.05 17.87 17.45
N PHE A 123 -12.23 17.16 16.66
CA PHE A 123 -12.39 15.70 16.48
C PHE A 123 -12.40 14.98 17.84
N GLY A 124 -13.39 14.10 18.03
CA GLY A 124 -13.61 13.38 19.29
C GLY A 124 -14.19 14.20 20.44
N THR A 125 -14.59 15.45 20.19
CA THR A 125 -15.14 16.32 21.23
C THR A 125 -16.67 16.25 21.26
N HIS A 126 -17.25 16.07 22.45
CA HIS A 126 -18.70 15.98 22.64
C HIS A 126 -19.44 17.30 22.31
N SER A 127 -18.80 18.44 22.57
CA SER A 127 -19.34 19.78 22.31
C SER A 127 -19.24 20.24 20.86
N ARG A 128 -18.68 19.41 19.97
CA ARG A 128 -18.53 19.76 18.54
C ARG A 128 -19.90 20.00 17.89
N LEU A 129 -20.00 21.09 17.16
CA LEU A 129 -21.15 21.40 16.32
C LEU A 129 -21.06 20.67 14.97
N GLU A 130 -22.21 20.48 14.33
CA GLU A 130 -22.25 20.03 12.95
C GLU A 130 -21.59 21.06 12.04
N ILE A 131 -20.85 20.58 11.06
CA ILE A 131 -20.13 21.43 10.11
C ILE A 131 -20.96 21.54 8.84
N SER A 132 -21.18 22.77 8.37
CA SER A 132 -21.85 23.01 7.09
C SER A 132 -21.11 22.33 5.94
N LEU A 133 -21.84 21.79 4.97
CA LEU A 133 -21.26 21.15 3.77
C LEU A 133 -20.38 22.10 2.93
N SER A 134 -20.56 23.41 3.07
CA SER A 134 -19.71 24.42 2.41
C SER A 134 -18.39 24.71 3.14
N ASN A 135 -18.13 24.04 4.27
CA ASN A 135 -16.92 24.24 5.03
C ASN A 135 -15.70 23.65 4.30
N GLN A 136 -14.59 24.40 4.34
CA GLN A 136 -13.31 24.02 3.72
C GLN A 136 -12.80 22.64 4.16
N LEU A 137 -13.12 22.19 5.37
CA LEU A 137 -12.76 20.87 5.87
C LEU A 137 -13.17 19.72 4.93
N TYR A 138 -14.36 19.82 4.31
CA TYR A 138 -14.83 18.80 3.37
C TYR A 138 -13.98 18.72 2.11
N ASN A 139 -13.50 19.86 1.63
CA ASN A 139 -12.59 19.95 0.50
C ASN A 139 -11.21 19.42 0.90
N ASP A 140 -10.68 19.86 2.04
CA ASP A 140 -9.37 19.41 2.53
C ASP A 140 -9.29 17.89 2.71
N ILE A 141 -10.36 17.27 3.24
CA ILE A 141 -10.47 15.81 3.34
C ILE A 141 -10.42 15.16 1.95
N THR A 142 -11.13 15.74 0.98
CA THR A 142 -11.21 15.20 -0.39
C THR A 142 -9.86 15.33 -1.09
N ASP A 143 -9.24 16.50 -1.02
CA ASP A 143 -7.98 16.80 -1.69
C ASP A 143 -6.85 15.93 -1.13
N THR A 144 -6.74 15.84 0.20
CA THR A 144 -5.74 14.96 0.83
C THR A 144 -6.00 13.48 0.58
N SER A 145 -7.26 13.05 0.43
CA SER A 145 -7.58 11.67 0.02
C SER A 145 -7.12 11.37 -1.40
N HIS A 146 -7.39 12.26 -2.35
CA HIS A 146 -7.01 12.08 -3.76
C HIS A 146 -5.50 12.14 -3.94
N GLU A 147 -4.82 13.06 -3.24
CA GLU A 147 -3.36 13.16 -3.28
C GLU A 147 -2.70 11.88 -2.76
N LEU A 148 -3.21 11.32 -1.65
CA LEU A 148 -2.72 10.05 -1.11
C LEU A 148 -3.00 8.88 -2.06
N ILE A 149 -4.20 8.78 -2.63
CA ILE A 149 -4.54 7.74 -3.61
C ILE A 149 -3.62 7.81 -4.82
N PHE A 150 -3.45 9.00 -5.40
CA PHE A 150 -2.57 9.22 -6.54
C PHE A 150 -1.12 8.83 -6.25
N ASN A 151 -0.60 9.21 -5.08
CA ASN A 151 0.76 8.84 -4.69
C ASN A 151 0.92 7.34 -4.43
N LEU A 152 -0.14 6.64 -4.01
CA LEU A 152 -0.12 5.17 -3.91
C LEU A 152 -0.20 4.49 -5.29
N GLU A 153 -0.98 5.02 -6.24
CA GLU A 153 -1.10 4.47 -7.62
C GLU A 153 0.24 4.48 -8.36
N ARG A 154 1.05 5.53 -8.14
CA ARG A 154 2.40 5.63 -8.71
C ARG A 154 3.34 4.50 -8.30
N LEU A 155 2.98 3.72 -7.27
CA LEU A 155 3.76 2.61 -6.74
C LEU A 155 3.31 1.25 -7.27
N ILE A 156 2.29 1.21 -8.14
CA ILE A 156 1.83 -0.03 -8.78
C ILE A 156 2.96 -0.58 -9.65
N LYS A 157 3.30 -1.84 -9.41
CA LYS A 157 4.37 -2.54 -10.15
C LYS A 157 3.76 -3.28 -11.35
N VAL A 158 4.45 -3.20 -12.49
CA VAL A 158 4.16 -3.96 -13.71
C VAL A 158 5.09 -5.16 -13.80
#